data_AF-A0A944KL76-F1
#
_entry.id   AF-A0A944KL76-F1
#
_cell.length_a   1.000
_cell.length_b   1.000
_cell.length_c   1.000
_cell.angle_alpha   90.00
_cell.angle_beta   90.00
_cell.angle_gamma   90.00
#
_symmetry.space_group_name_H-M   'P 1'
#
loop_
_entity.id
_entity.type
_entity.pdbx_description
1 polymer ?
#
loop_
_entity_poly.entity_id
_entity_poly.type
_entity_poly.pdbx_seq_one_letter_code
_entity_poly.pdbx_strand_id
1 'polypeptide(L)' 'MTAVTAVRIEFAPALFTRELAAFYISGSLRDIDDLRAKGELIPVGDTKRVKFRKEDLDRYVANLSERD' A
#
# COMPACT_ATOMS: atom_id res chain seq x y z
N MET A 1 -34.74 14.35 -15.51
CA MET A 1 -33.29 14.07 -15.55
C MET A 1 -33.01 13.02 -14.49
N THR A 2 -32.80 11.76 -14.92
CA THR A 2 -32.65 10.62 -14.01
C THR A 2 -31.21 10.59 -13.52
N ALA A 3 -31.00 10.74 -12.21
CA ALA A 3 -29.69 10.65 -11.60
C ALA A 3 -29.19 9.21 -11.74
N VAL A 4 -28.16 9.01 -12.56
CA VAL A 4 -27.46 7.73 -12.66
C VAL A 4 -26.56 7.64 -11.43
N THR A 5 -26.99 6.89 -10.43
CA THR A 5 -26.17 6.56 -9.26
C THR A 5 -25.01 5.69 -9.76
N ALA A 6 -23.85 6.31 -9.98
CA ALA A 6 -22.63 5.58 -10.30
C ALA A 6 -22.34 4.61 -9.13
N VAL A 7 -22.49 3.31 -9.39
CA VAL A 7 -21.99 2.28 -8.48
C VAL A 7 -20.48 2.45 -8.46
N ARG A 8 -19.94 3.06 -7.40
CA ARG A 8 -18.50 3.02 -7.15
C ARG A 8 -18.16 1.57 -6.86
N ILE A 9 -17.69 0.86 -7.87
CA ILE A 9 -17.04 -0.43 -7.69
C ILE A 9 -15.74 -0.12 -6.97
N GLU A 10 -15.76 -0.22 -5.65
CA GLU A 10 -14.54 -0.22 -4.84
C GLU A 10 -13.83 -1.54 -5.12
N PHE A 11 -12.94 -1.54 -6.13
CA PHE A 11 -11.97 -2.61 -6.27
C PHE A 11 -11.24 -2.71 -4.94
N ALA A 12 -11.25 -3.90 -4.32
CA ALA A 12 -10.49 -4.13 -3.10
C ALA A 12 -9.09 -3.57 -3.34
N PRO A 13 -8.63 -2.59 -2.53
CA PRO A 13 -7.39 -1.86 -2.80
C PRO A 13 -6.31 -2.91 -3.02
N ALA A 14 -5.59 -2.84 -4.14
CA ALA A 14 -4.63 -3.87 -4.51
C ALA A 14 -3.73 -4.18 -3.29
N LEU A 15 -3.87 -5.39 -2.75
CA LEU A 15 -3.18 -5.80 -1.53
C LEU A 15 -1.87 -6.47 -1.92
N PHE A 16 -0.77 -5.81 -1.64
CA PHE A 16 0.59 -6.27 -1.91
C PHE A 16 1.06 -7.15 -0.76
N THR A 17 1.64 -8.31 -1.07
CA THR A 17 2.41 -9.05 -0.07
C THR A 17 3.69 -8.27 0.27
N ARG A 18 4.37 -8.65 1.35
CA ARG A 18 5.66 -8.04 1.73
C ARG A 18 6.67 -8.02 0.57
N GLU A 19 6.75 -9.12 -0.19
CA GLU A 19 7.67 -9.23 -1.32
C GLU A 19 7.27 -8.32 -2.48
N LEU A 20 5.97 -8.28 -2.82
CA LEU A 20 5.48 -7.40 -3.87
C LEU A 20 5.60 -5.92 -3.47
N ALA A 21 5.39 -5.59 -2.19
CA ALA A 21 5.52 -4.24 -1.67
C ALA A 21 6.97 -3.75 -1.76
N ALA A 22 7.94 -4.60 -1.37
CA ALA A 22 9.36 -4.28 -1.49
C ALA A 22 9.75 -4.05 -2.95
N PHE A 23 9.30 -4.92 -3.86
CA PHE A 23 9.52 -4.74 -5.29
C PHE A 23 8.89 -3.44 -5.81
N TYR A 24 7.68 -3.11 -5.36
CA TYR A 24 6.95 -1.92 -5.81
C TYR A 24 7.68 -0.61 -5.46
N ILE A 25 8.20 -0.50 -4.24
CA ILE A 25 8.94 0.70 -3.80
C ILE A 25 10.42 0.67 -4.22
N SER A 26 10.82 -0.30 -5.04
CA SER A 26 12.23 -0.55 -5.41
C SER A 26 13.17 -0.67 -4.19
N GLY A 27 12.67 -1.29 -3.11
CA GLY A 27 13.37 -1.42 -1.83
C GLY A 27 13.60 -2.88 -1.42
N SER A 28 14.12 -3.07 -0.20
CA SER A 28 14.35 -4.39 0.39
C SER A 28 13.17 -4.85 1.27
N LEU A 29 13.10 -6.15 1.53
CA LEU A 29 12.14 -6.71 2.50
C LEU A 29 12.31 -6.12 3.90
N ARG A 30 13.50 -5.65 4.24
CA ARG A 30 13.81 -5.01 5.51
C ARG A 30 13.24 -3.60 5.58
N ASP A 31 13.28 -2.86 4.48
CA ASP A 31 12.66 -1.54 4.39
C ASP A 31 11.15 -1.64 4.66
N ILE A 32 10.48 -2.66 4.13
CA ILE A 32 9.05 -2.90 4.41
C ILE A 32 8.80 -3.21 5.89
N ASP A 33 9.68 -3.98 6.54
CA ASP A 33 9.56 -4.23 7.98
C ASP A 33 9.80 -2.96 8.81
N ASP A 34 10.79 -2.14 8.42
CA ASP A 34 11.09 -0.88 9.07
C ASP A 34 9.94 0.13 8.90
N LEU A 35 9.35 0.22 7.71
CA LEU A 35 8.18 1.06 7.43
C LEU A 35 6.95 0.60 8.22
N ARG A 36 6.75 -0.72 8.32
CA ARG A 36 5.72 -1.28 9.19
C ARG A 36 5.98 -0.95 10.66
N ALA A 37 7.22 -1.09 11.14
CA ALA A 37 7.58 -0.81 12.53
C ALA A 37 7.43 0.68 12.88
N LYS A 38 7.69 1.57 11.92
CA LYS A 38 7.47 3.02 12.04
C LYS A 38 6.00 3.43 11.94
N GLY A 39 5.11 2.53 11.51
CA GLY A 39 3.70 2.85 11.27
C GLY A 39 3.44 3.58 9.95
N GLU A 40 4.43 3.68 9.07
CA GLU A 40 4.33 4.29 7.73
C GLU A 40 3.54 3.40 6.77
N LEU A 41 3.64 2.07 6.95
CA LEU A 41 2.84 1.09 6.22
C LEU A 41 1.91 0.36 7.18
N ILE A 42 0.61 0.41 6.89
CA ILE A 42 -0.41 -0.24 7.71
C ILE A 42 -0.60 -1.69 7.20
N PRO A 43 -0.28 -2.71 8.02
CA PRO A 43 -0.50 -4.09 7.65
C PRO A 43 -2.01 -4.41 7.65
N VAL A 44 -2.47 -5.03 6.57
CA VAL A 44 -3.83 -5.55 6.39
C VAL A 44 -3.78 -7.08 6.38
N GLY A 45 -4.57 -7.72 7.23
CA GLY A 45 -4.70 -9.18 7.31
C GLY A 45 -4.20 -9.77 8.63
N ASP A 46 -4.35 -11.09 8.77
CA ASP A 46 -3.91 -11.84 9.94
C ASP A 46 -2.39 -11.98 10.04
N THR A 47 -1.91 -12.28 11.25
CA THR A 47 -0.49 -12.39 11.63
C THR A 47 0.36 -13.27 10.70
N LYS A 48 -0.26 -14.23 10.00
CA LYS A 48 0.41 -15.13 9.05
C LYS A 48 0.54 -14.58 7.63
N ARG A 49 -0.31 -13.63 7.21
CA ARG A 49 -0.39 -13.11 5.83
C ARG A 49 -0.61 -11.61 5.87
N VAL A 50 0.42 -10.90 6.30
CA VAL A 50 0.45 -9.45 6.25
C VAL A 50 0.49 -9.00 4.79
N LYS A 51 -0.47 -8.17 4.41
CA LYS A 51 -0.51 -7.47 3.15
C LYS A 51 -0.48 -5.96 3.37
N PHE A 52 -0.19 -5.20 2.34
CA PHE A 52 -0.08 -3.74 2.37
C PHE A 52 -0.97 -3.16 1.27
N ARG A 53 -1.62 -2.04 1.54
CA ARG A 53 -2.43 -1.37 0.51
C ARG A 53 -1.51 -0.64 -0.46
N LYS A 54 -1.85 -0.69 -1.74
CA LYS A 54 -1.16 0.10 -2.77
C LYS A 54 -1.10 1.59 -2.42
N GLU A 55 -2.18 2.14 -1.87
CA GLU A 55 -2.27 3.56 -1.52
C GLU A 55 -1.23 4.01 -0.49
N ASP A 56 -0.94 3.15 0.50
CA ASP A 56 0.10 3.45 1.50
C ASP A 56 1.49 3.40 0.87
N LEU A 57 1.72 2.46 -0.07
CA LEU A 57 2.96 2.39 -0.84
C LEU A 57 3.12 3.59 -1.79
N ASP A 58 2.05 4.00 -2.46
CA ASP A 58 2.04 5.19 -3.34
C ASP A 58 2.37 6.46 -2.55
N ARG A 59 1.79 6.62 -1.35
CA ARG A 59 2.09 7.75 -0.47
C ARG A 59 3.56 7.77 -0.08
N TYR A 60 4.14 6.61 0.25
CA TYR A 60 5.56 6.50 0.56
C TYR A 60 6.44 6.89 -0.63
N VAL A 61 6.14 6.41 -1.83
CA VAL A 61 6.89 6.73 -3.07
C VAL A 61 6.77 8.21 -3.43
N ALA A 62 5.58 8.81 -3.27
CA ALA A 62 5.37 10.24 -3.46
C ALA A 62 6.26 11.05 -2.52
N ASN A 63 6.30 10.70 -1.23
CA ASN A 63 7.14 11.36 -0.23
C ASN A 63 8.65 11.19 -0.49
N LEU A 64 9.07 10.09 -1.13
CA LEU A 64 10.47 9.90 -1.55
C LEU A 64 10.86 10.86 -2.68
N SER A 65 9.94 11.11 -3.61
CA SER A 65 10.19 11.97 -4.77
C SER A 65 10.31 13.45 -4.40
N GLU A 66 9.72 13.88 -3.28
CA GLU A 66 9.82 15.26 -2.76
C GLU A 66 11.13 15.53 -1.98
N ARG A 67 11.95 14.50 -1.75
CA ARG A 67 13.21 14.60 -1.01
C ARG A 67 14.45 14.78 -1.89
N ASP A 68 14.30 14.71 -3.21
CA ASP A 68 15.38 14.90 -4.21
C ASP A 68 15.41 16.34 -4.73
#